data_AF-F6W9V3-F1
#
_entry.id   AF-F6W9V3-F1
#
_cell.length_a   1.000
_cell.length_b   1.000
_cell.length_c   1.000
_cell.angle_alpha   90.00
_cell.angle_beta   90.00
_cell.angle_gamma   90.00
#
_symmetry.space_group_name_H-M   'P 1'
#
loop_
_entity.id
_entity.type
_entity.pdbx_description
1 polymer ?
#
loop_
_entity_poly.entity_id
_entity_poly.type
_entity_poly.pdbx_seq_one_letter_code
_entity_poly.pdbx_strand_id
1 'polypeptide(L)'
;MIYKCALVLSICLLQVVRSDSLLSCQVVTEGLESETQNQCNCTFVRSLIQQAINNAKKCSGVVYGGRCIRFIYTSGYGMSKPDARNMCVYHGGTLVDILNQEMFNLIYNYAKEAWDAYIDRNVNYVEIWLASVYEDGSIRSSTTGEPIYTTWHPGFPTHITGFHSVGLVVATKASRGSLHGMFNHAPNHPYLVPLCSFTI
;
A
#
# COMPACT_ATOMS: atom_id res chain seq x y z
N MET A 1 11.10 -27.79 -13.98
CA MET A 1 9.97 -27.25 -14.78
C MET A 1 9.26 -26.04 -14.16
N ILE A 2 9.78 -25.41 -13.10
CA ILE A 2 9.15 -24.22 -12.47
C ILE A 2 9.75 -22.90 -13.04
N TYR A 3 11.01 -22.93 -13.47
CA TYR A 3 11.74 -21.76 -13.93
C TYR A 3 11.27 -21.14 -15.26
N LYS A 4 10.61 -21.90 -16.13
CA LYS A 4 10.09 -21.38 -17.41
C LYS A 4 8.80 -20.56 -17.24
N CYS A 5 7.98 -20.83 -16.22
CA CYS A 5 6.75 -20.06 -15.96
C CYS A 5 7.03 -18.67 -15.38
N ALA A 6 8.06 -18.53 -14.53
CA ALA A 6 8.41 -17.25 -13.93
C ALA A 6 8.89 -16.22 -14.97
N LEU A 7 9.60 -16.66 -16.02
CA LEU A 7 10.12 -15.78 -17.05
C LEU A 7 9.00 -15.17 -17.91
N VAL A 8 7.95 -15.94 -18.20
CA VAL A 8 6.78 -15.49 -18.98
C VAL A 8 5.93 -14.49 -18.20
N LEU A 9 5.80 -14.67 -16.87
CA LEU A 9 5.11 -13.73 -15.99
C LEU A 9 5.77 -12.35 -15.96
N SER A 10 7.11 -12.29 -15.87
CA SER A 10 7.85 -11.02 -15.86
C SER A 10 7.72 -10.25 -17.17
N ILE A 11 7.68 -10.94 -18.32
CA ILE A 11 7.56 -10.29 -19.63
C ILE A 11 6.15 -9.72 -19.85
N CYS A 12 5.09 -10.41 -19.39
CA CYS A 12 3.72 -9.90 -19.49
C CYS A 12 3.47 -8.68 -18.59
N LEU A 13 3.98 -8.69 -17.36
CA LEU A 13 3.84 -7.55 -16.43
C LEU A 13 4.59 -6.30 -16.93
N LEU A 14 5.74 -6.45 -17.58
CA LEU A 14 6.51 -5.33 -18.12
C LEU A 14 5.84 -4.63 -19.32
N GLN A 15 5.02 -5.33 -20.11
CA GLN A 15 4.32 -4.72 -21.25
C GLN A 15 3.03 -4.00 -20.85
N VAL A 16 2.37 -4.39 -19.76
CA VAL A 16 1.16 -3.73 -19.26
C VAL A 16 1.44 -2.29 -18.79
N VAL A 17 2.66 -2.02 -18.30
CA VAL A 17 3.02 -0.68 -17.78
C VAL A 17 3.30 0.34 -18.90
N ARG A 18 3.43 -0.09 -20.18
CA ARG A 18 3.95 0.78 -21.25
C ARG A 18 2.99 1.15 -22.37
N SER A 19 1.75 0.66 -22.43
CA SER A 19 0.86 1.01 -23.54
C SER A 19 -0.62 1.06 -23.18
N ASP A 20 -1.25 2.23 -23.39
CA ASP A 20 -2.71 2.45 -23.43
C ASP A 20 -3.38 1.83 -24.67
N SER A 21 -2.77 0.80 -25.27
CA SER A 21 -3.29 0.12 -26.46
C SER A 21 -3.47 -1.36 -26.19
N LEU A 22 -4.70 -1.83 -26.40
CA LEU A 22 -5.17 -3.21 -26.43
C LEU A 22 -4.06 -4.25 -26.62
N LEU A 23 -3.68 -4.94 -25.53
CA LEU A 23 -2.71 -6.03 -25.55
C LEU A 23 -3.33 -7.31 -26.10
N SER A 24 -2.88 -7.73 -27.29
CA SER A 24 -2.95 -9.12 -27.72
C SER A 24 -1.79 -9.90 -27.08
N CYS A 25 -2.08 -10.84 -26.18
CA CYS A 25 -1.07 -11.80 -25.74
C CYS A 25 -0.82 -12.81 -26.87
N GLN A 26 0.26 -12.66 -27.63
CA GLN A 26 0.77 -13.74 -28.48
C GLN A 26 1.68 -14.65 -27.65
N VAL A 27 1.17 -15.84 -27.33
CA VAL A 27 1.95 -16.92 -26.74
C VAL A 27 2.74 -17.59 -27.86
N VAL A 28 4.06 -17.40 -27.90
CA VAL A 28 4.94 -18.16 -28.80
C VAL A 28 5.14 -19.55 -28.18
N THR A 29 4.43 -20.55 -28.69
CA THR A 29 4.69 -21.95 -28.39
C THR A 29 5.57 -22.55 -29.49
N GLU A 30 6.88 -22.60 -29.26
CA GLU A 30 7.73 -23.53 -30.01
C GLU A 30 7.55 -24.94 -29.44
N GLY A 31 6.98 -25.81 -30.27
CA GLY A 31 7.07 -27.27 -30.29
C GLY A 31 7.15 -28.04 -28.97
N LEU A 32 6.03 -28.67 -28.60
CA LEU A 32 5.89 -30.13 -28.38
C LEU A 32 4.67 -30.42 -27.47
N GLU A 33 3.66 -31.05 -28.08
CA GLU A 33 2.74 -32.06 -27.54
C GLU A 33 2.13 -31.86 -26.14
N SER A 34 0.87 -31.39 -26.11
CA SER A 34 -0.24 -31.85 -25.25
C SER A 34 -1.36 -30.80 -25.26
N GLU A 35 -2.31 -30.94 -26.17
CA GLU A 35 -3.43 -30.01 -26.39
C GLU A 35 -4.46 -29.98 -25.25
N THR A 36 -4.31 -30.81 -24.20
CA THR A 36 -5.24 -30.82 -23.06
C THR A 36 -4.67 -30.19 -21.79
N GLN A 37 -3.35 -29.96 -21.71
CA GLN A 37 -2.72 -29.30 -20.55
C GLN A 37 -2.54 -27.78 -20.74
N ASN A 38 -2.45 -27.31 -21.99
CA ASN A 38 -2.25 -25.90 -22.32
C ASN A 38 -3.52 -25.03 -22.25
N GLN A 39 -4.71 -25.64 -22.24
CA GLN A 39 -5.97 -24.90 -22.19
C GLN A 39 -6.46 -24.61 -20.76
N CYS A 40 -5.97 -25.37 -19.75
CA CYS A 40 -6.37 -25.20 -18.35
C CYS A 40 -5.68 -24.03 -17.62
N ASN A 41 -4.69 -23.36 -18.22
CA ASN A 41 -3.97 -22.27 -17.54
C ASN A 41 -4.26 -20.88 -18.10
N CYS A 42 -4.65 -20.76 -19.38
CA CYS A 42 -4.91 -19.46 -19.99
C CYS A 42 -6.22 -18.82 -19.50
N THR A 43 -7.29 -19.61 -19.31
CA THR A 43 -8.58 -19.09 -18.82
C THR A 43 -8.48 -18.61 -17.37
N PHE A 44 -7.77 -19.36 -16.52
CA PHE A 44 -7.53 -18.98 -15.13
C PHE A 44 -6.70 -17.69 -15.05
N VAL A 45 -5.57 -17.62 -15.75
CA VAL A 45 -4.73 -16.40 -15.80
C VAL A 45 -5.53 -15.20 -16.35
N ARG A 46 -6.34 -15.39 -17.41
CA ARG A 46 -7.21 -14.34 -17.95
C ARG A 46 -8.23 -13.86 -16.93
N SER A 47 -8.82 -14.77 -16.14
CA SER A 47 -9.77 -14.40 -15.10
C SER A 47 -9.10 -13.59 -13.98
N LEU A 48 -7.88 -13.95 -13.58
CA LEU A 48 -7.09 -13.20 -12.60
C LEU A 48 -6.74 -11.80 -13.11
N ILE A 49 -6.31 -11.69 -14.38
CA ILE A 49 -6.01 -10.39 -15.00
C ILE A 49 -7.28 -9.53 -15.07
N GLN A 50 -8.41 -10.09 -15.49
CA GLN A 50 -9.66 -9.34 -15.57
C GLN A 50 -10.14 -8.89 -14.18
N GLN A 51 -9.97 -9.74 -13.16
CA GLN A 51 -10.26 -9.39 -11.78
C GLN A 51 -9.35 -8.25 -11.30
N ALA A 52 -8.04 -8.32 -11.58
CA ALA A 52 -7.09 -7.26 -11.25
C ALA A 52 -7.45 -5.92 -11.93
N ILE A 53 -7.82 -5.94 -13.22
CA ILE A 53 -8.26 -4.76 -13.96
C ILE A 53 -9.55 -4.18 -13.36
N ASN A 54 -10.53 -5.04 -13.07
CA ASN A 54 -11.80 -4.60 -12.49
C ASN A 54 -11.59 -4.00 -11.09
N ASN A 55 -10.71 -4.60 -10.30
CA ASN A 55 -10.33 -4.11 -8.98
C ASN A 55 -9.61 -2.76 -9.06
N ALA A 56 -8.68 -2.59 -10.01
CA ALA A 56 -8.01 -1.31 -10.26
C ALA A 56 -9.01 -0.22 -10.67
N LYS A 57 -9.98 -0.54 -11.53
CA LYS A 57 -11.04 0.41 -11.94
C LYS A 57 -11.95 0.85 -10.78
N LYS A 58 -12.13 0.01 -9.76
CA LYS A 58 -12.95 0.31 -8.58
C LYS A 58 -12.17 1.07 -7.48
N CYS A 59 -10.85 1.12 -7.56
CA CYS A 59 -10.00 1.71 -6.54
C CYS A 59 -9.33 2.99 -7.04
N SER A 60 -9.67 4.13 -6.45
CA SER A 60 -9.01 5.41 -6.73
C SER A 60 -7.66 5.57 -6.01
N GLY A 61 -7.08 4.46 -5.53
CA GLY A 61 -5.80 4.41 -4.85
C GLY A 61 -5.01 3.20 -5.30
N VAL A 62 -4.45 2.45 -4.37
CA VAL A 62 -3.65 1.26 -4.68
C VAL A 62 -4.32 -0.01 -4.18
N VAL A 63 -4.25 -1.07 -5.00
CA VAL A 63 -4.83 -2.37 -4.67
C VAL A 63 -3.74 -3.27 -4.09
N TYR A 64 -4.01 -3.84 -2.91
CA TYR A 64 -3.14 -4.83 -2.29
C TYR A 64 -3.96 -5.88 -1.55
N GLY A 65 -3.70 -7.17 -1.81
CA GLY A 65 -4.37 -8.28 -1.13
C GLY A 65 -5.90 -8.25 -1.21
N GLY A 66 -6.48 -7.85 -2.35
CA GLY A 66 -7.93 -7.73 -2.52
C GLY A 66 -8.56 -6.57 -1.73
N ARG A 67 -7.76 -5.57 -1.35
CA ARG A 67 -8.20 -4.35 -0.69
C ARG A 67 -7.78 -3.12 -1.47
N CYS A 68 -8.62 -2.10 -1.50
CA CYS A 68 -8.29 -0.77 -1.99
C CYS A 68 -7.75 0.07 -0.84
N ILE A 69 -6.54 0.61 -0.98
CA ILE A 69 -5.91 1.47 0.01
C ILE A 69 -5.82 2.87 -0.59
N ARG A 70 -6.45 3.84 0.07
CA ARG A 70 -6.51 5.21 -0.43
C ARG A 70 -6.71 6.22 0.68
N PHE A 71 -6.32 7.47 0.40
CA PHE A 71 -6.77 8.59 1.19
C PHE A 71 -8.26 8.84 0.98
N ILE A 72 -8.93 9.34 2.03
CA ILE A 72 -10.29 9.88 1.91
C ILE A 72 -10.27 11.29 1.32
N TYR A 73 -9.21 12.04 1.60
CA TYR A 73 -8.93 13.37 1.08
C TYR A 73 -7.42 13.50 0.84
N THR A 74 -7.02 14.22 -0.21
CA THR A 74 -5.61 14.43 -0.57
C THR A 74 -5.08 15.80 -0.16
N SER A 75 -5.97 16.70 0.25
CA SER A 75 -5.62 17.96 0.91
C SER A 75 -6.53 18.19 2.11
N GLY A 76 -5.97 18.58 3.25
CA GLY A 76 -6.75 18.73 4.47
C GLY A 76 -5.90 18.93 5.73
N TYR A 77 -6.56 18.80 6.88
CA TYR A 77 -5.91 18.83 8.19
C TYR A 77 -5.54 17.43 8.66
N GLY A 78 -4.58 17.35 9.56
CA GLY A 78 -4.35 16.14 10.35
C GLY A 78 -5.45 15.93 11.39
N MET A 79 -5.44 14.77 12.02
CA MET A 79 -6.33 14.43 13.12
C MET A 79 -5.67 13.43 14.08
N SER A 80 -6.31 13.18 15.22
CA SER A 80 -5.87 12.16 16.17
C SER A 80 -6.05 10.74 15.59
N LYS A 81 -5.35 9.73 16.11
CA LYS A 81 -5.52 8.33 15.66
C LYS A 81 -6.96 7.83 15.88
N PRO A 82 -7.63 8.09 17.02
CA PRO A 82 -9.04 7.74 17.18
C PRO A 82 -9.95 8.36 16.11
N ASP A 83 -9.74 9.64 15.78
CA ASP A 83 -10.52 10.32 14.74
C ASP A 83 -10.23 9.76 13.36
N ALA A 84 -8.96 9.49 13.04
CA ALA A 84 -8.54 8.86 11.80
C ALA A 84 -9.17 7.47 11.63
N ARG A 85 -9.23 6.68 12.71
CA ARG A 85 -9.91 5.39 12.73
C ARG A 85 -11.40 5.57 12.45
N ASN A 86 -12.06 6.47 13.16
CA ASN A 86 -13.49 6.73 13.00
C ASN A 86 -13.81 7.23 11.59
N MET A 87 -12.95 8.05 10.99
CA MET A 87 -13.06 8.53 9.61
C MET A 87 -13.02 7.36 8.62
N CYS A 88 -12.06 6.44 8.75
CA CYS A 88 -12.02 5.26 7.88
C CYS A 88 -13.26 4.37 8.04
N VAL A 89 -13.72 4.15 9.27
CA VAL A 89 -14.91 3.35 9.57
C VAL A 89 -16.17 3.98 8.99
N TYR A 90 -16.33 5.30 9.12
CA TYR A 90 -17.46 6.04 8.54
C TYR A 90 -17.58 5.85 7.03
N HIS A 91 -16.44 5.76 6.33
CA HIS A 91 -16.38 5.50 4.89
C HIS A 91 -16.40 4.00 4.52
N GLY A 92 -16.67 3.10 5.47
CA GLY A 92 -16.77 1.65 5.23
C GLY A 92 -15.43 0.93 5.12
N GLY A 93 -14.36 1.49 5.68
CA GLY A 93 -13.02 0.90 5.69
C GLY A 93 -12.41 0.82 7.10
N THR A 94 -11.12 0.56 7.15
CA THR A 94 -10.31 0.58 8.38
C THR A 94 -9.03 1.37 8.14
N LEU A 95 -8.33 1.79 9.20
CA LEU A 95 -6.94 2.23 9.01
C LEU A 95 -6.12 1.07 8.43
N VAL A 96 -5.08 1.42 7.66
CA VAL A 96 -4.22 0.42 7.01
C VAL A 96 -3.12 -0.08 7.95
N ASP A 97 -2.85 -1.38 7.90
CA ASP A 97 -1.62 -2.01 8.41
C ASP A 97 -0.60 -2.14 7.26
N ILE A 98 0.69 -2.00 7.54
CA ILE A 98 1.75 -2.24 6.54
C ILE A 98 2.49 -3.54 6.88
N LEU A 99 2.04 -4.64 6.30
CA LEU A 99 2.44 -5.97 6.74
C LEU A 99 3.87 -6.35 6.32
N ASN A 100 4.28 -5.94 5.12
CA ASN A 100 5.56 -6.32 4.52
C ASN A 100 6.17 -5.18 3.69
N GLN A 101 7.39 -5.40 3.20
CA GLN A 101 8.14 -4.40 2.44
C GLN A 101 7.49 -4.03 1.10
N GLU A 102 6.86 -5.00 0.43
CA GLU A 102 6.15 -4.76 -0.83
C GLU A 102 5.01 -3.76 -0.63
N MET A 103 4.18 -4.01 0.38
CA MET A 103 3.08 -3.12 0.76
C MET A 103 3.59 -1.74 1.19
N PHE A 104 4.71 -1.68 1.92
CA PHE A 104 5.35 -0.41 2.28
C PHE A 104 5.70 0.41 1.04
N ASN A 105 6.41 -0.18 0.07
CA ASN A 105 6.83 0.53 -1.13
C ASN A 105 5.64 1.04 -1.95
N LEU A 106 4.61 0.21 -2.07
CA LEU A 106 3.38 0.55 -2.78
C LEU A 106 2.62 1.71 -2.11
N ILE A 107 2.45 1.67 -0.78
CA ILE A 107 1.82 2.74 -0.01
C ILE A 107 2.66 4.01 -0.04
N TYR A 108 3.98 3.90 0.10
CA TYR A 108 4.90 5.03 0.11
C TYR A 108 4.82 5.80 -1.21
N ASN A 109 4.91 5.09 -2.34
CA ASN A 109 4.84 5.72 -3.67
C ASN A 109 3.46 6.34 -3.92
N TYR A 110 2.38 5.62 -3.59
CA TYR A 110 1.03 6.16 -3.66
C TYR A 110 0.90 7.46 -2.86
N ALA A 111 1.30 7.45 -1.60
CA ALA A 111 1.15 8.61 -0.73
C ALA A 111 1.99 9.80 -1.20
N LYS A 112 3.19 9.54 -1.72
CA LYS A 112 4.07 10.55 -2.29
C LYS A 112 3.46 11.25 -3.50
N GLU A 113 2.73 10.53 -4.34
CA GLU A 113 2.10 11.06 -5.55
C GLU A 113 0.70 11.64 -5.28
N ALA A 114 -0.07 11.01 -4.41
CA ALA A 114 -1.47 11.34 -4.18
C ALA A 114 -1.67 12.49 -3.20
N TRP A 115 -0.78 12.66 -2.20
CA TRP A 115 -0.94 13.73 -1.22
C TRP A 115 -0.54 15.09 -1.81
N ASP A 116 -1.46 16.05 -1.74
CA ASP A 116 -1.29 17.39 -2.28
C ASP A 116 -0.73 18.35 -1.22
N ALA A 117 -1.52 18.69 -0.19
CA ALA A 117 -1.14 19.70 0.78
C ALA A 117 -1.88 19.62 2.11
N TYR A 118 -1.20 20.01 3.19
CA TYR A 118 -1.89 20.46 4.40
C TYR A 118 -2.39 21.90 4.21
N ILE A 119 -3.61 22.19 4.65
CA ILE A 119 -4.23 23.52 4.45
C ILE A 119 -3.51 24.62 5.25
N ASP A 120 -2.94 24.28 6.40
CA ASP A 120 -2.29 25.21 7.33
C ASP A 120 -0.76 25.24 7.26
N ARG A 121 -0.14 24.34 6.46
CA ARG A 121 1.30 24.09 6.52
C ARG A 121 1.87 23.74 5.15
N ASN A 122 2.94 24.44 4.77
CA ASN A 122 3.74 24.09 3.59
C ASN A 122 4.90 23.18 3.97
N VAL A 123 4.61 21.89 4.14
CA VAL A 123 5.60 20.86 4.46
C VAL A 123 6.02 20.06 3.23
N ASN A 124 7.16 19.38 3.30
CA ASN A 124 7.69 18.52 2.25
C ASN A 124 7.42 17.01 2.49
N TYR A 125 6.39 16.72 3.28
CA TYR A 125 5.99 15.37 3.68
C TYR A 125 4.51 15.29 4.01
N VAL A 126 4.02 14.07 4.12
CA VAL A 126 2.78 13.71 4.79
C VAL A 126 3.07 12.73 5.90
N GLU A 127 2.38 12.89 7.03
CA GLU A 127 2.41 11.92 8.13
C GLU A 127 1.08 11.18 8.16
N ILE A 128 1.13 9.86 8.18
CA ILE A 128 -0.02 8.99 7.98
C ILE A 128 -0.23 8.13 9.22
N TRP A 129 -1.46 8.06 9.73
CA TRP A 129 -1.80 7.10 10.78
C TRP A 129 -1.87 5.67 10.23
N LEU A 130 -1.21 4.74 10.91
CA LEU A 130 -1.36 3.30 10.66
C LEU A 130 -2.23 2.66 11.73
N ALA A 131 -2.91 1.56 11.38
CA ALA A 131 -3.68 0.76 12.33
C ALA A 131 -2.78 0.12 13.38
N SER A 132 -1.60 -0.32 12.96
CA SER A 132 -0.57 -1.00 13.76
C SER A 132 -0.20 -0.28 15.05
N VAL A 133 0.31 -1.04 16.01
CA VAL A 133 0.73 -0.54 17.33
C VAL A 133 2.21 -0.86 17.57
N TYR A 134 2.87 -0.04 18.37
CA TYR A 134 4.23 -0.28 18.83
C TYR A 134 4.18 -0.88 20.23
N GLU A 135 4.66 -2.11 20.36
CA GLU A 135 4.65 -2.91 21.58
C GLU A 135 5.88 -3.85 21.60
N ASP A 136 6.48 -4.02 22.77
CA ASP A 136 7.64 -4.88 22.99
C ASP A 136 8.81 -4.66 22.01
N GLY A 137 9.08 -3.39 21.68
CA GLY A 137 10.18 -3.03 20.79
C GLY A 137 9.90 -3.25 19.30
N SER A 138 8.69 -3.67 18.93
CA SER A 138 8.30 -3.99 17.55
C SER A 138 6.99 -3.33 17.15
N ILE A 139 6.76 -3.17 15.85
CA ILE A 139 5.44 -2.81 15.33
C ILE A 139 4.66 -4.10 15.13
N ARG A 140 3.45 -4.16 15.68
CA ARG A 140 2.54 -5.30 15.62
C ARG A 140 1.31 -4.96 14.79
N SER A 141 0.92 -5.91 13.93
CA SER A 141 -0.30 -5.86 13.12
C SER A 141 -1.52 -5.65 14.00
N SER A 142 -2.39 -4.70 13.65
CA SER A 142 -3.64 -4.50 14.40
C SER A 142 -4.63 -5.67 14.24
N THR A 143 -4.46 -6.46 13.18
CA THR A 143 -5.37 -7.56 12.83
C THR A 143 -4.92 -8.89 13.41
N THR A 144 -3.62 -9.21 13.27
CA THR A 144 -3.07 -10.52 13.68
C THR A 144 -2.32 -10.46 14.99
N GLY A 145 -1.94 -9.27 15.45
CA GLY A 145 -1.05 -9.10 16.59
C GLY A 145 0.38 -9.56 16.34
N GLU A 146 0.76 -9.98 15.13
CA GLU A 146 2.12 -10.43 14.82
C GLU A 146 3.07 -9.26 14.50
N PRO A 147 4.38 -9.37 14.76
CA PRO A 147 5.36 -8.38 14.29
C PRO A 147 5.33 -8.23 12.77
N ILE A 148 5.41 -7.00 12.28
CA ILE A 148 5.36 -6.67 10.85
C ILE A 148 6.61 -5.94 10.39
N TYR A 149 6.75 -5.83 9.05
CA TYR A 149 7.84 -5.07 8.45
C TYR A 149 7.92 -3.65 8.98
N THR A 150 9.13 -3.22 9.30
CA THR A 150 9.39 -1.89 9.85
C THR A 150 10.61 -1.26 9.19
N THR A 151 10.48 0.01 8.84
CA THR A 151 11.61 0.88 8.50
C THR A 151 11.46 2.16 9.30
N TRP A 152 12.37 2.40 10.24
CA TRP A 152 12.23 3.50 11.17
C TRP A 152 12.62 4.84 10.53
N HIS A 153 11.83 5.86 10.82
CA HIS A 153 12.27 7.24 10.64
C HIS A 153 13.49 7.50 11.52
N PRO A 154 14.51 8.26 11.05
CA PRO A 154 15.66 8.61 11.89
C PRO A 154 15.24 9.17 13.25
N GLY A 155 15.81 8.63 14.33
CA GLY A 155 15.49 9.01 15.71
C GLY A 155 14.33 8.26 16.37
N PHE A 156 13.74 7.27 15.68
CA PHE A 156 12.67 6.42 16.22
C PHE A 156 13.12 4.94 16.30
N PRO A 157 12.48 4.12 17.16
CA PRO A 157 11.37 4.47 18.06
C PRO A 157 11.82 5.32 19.26
N THR A 158 10.87 6.02 19.87
CA THR A 158 11.04 6.68 21.16
C THR A 158 10.53 5.79 22.29
N HIS A 159 11.12 5.88 23.46
CA HIS A 159 10.72 5.08 24.65
C HIS A 159 9.83 5.87 25.62
N ILE A 160 9.12 6.88 25.10
CA ILE A 160 8.24 7.72 25.91
C ILE A 160 6.96 6.93 26.25
N THR A 161 6.59 6.91 27.52
CA THR A 161 5.35 6.26 27.98
C THR A 161 4.14 6.80 27.22
N GLY A 162 3.31 5.90 26.69
CA GLY A 162 2.12 6.25 25.91
C GLY A 162 2.39 6.44 24.40
N PHE A 163 3.63 6.33 23.93
CA PHE A 163 3.95 6.41 22.49
C PHE A 163 3.86 5.00 21.86
N HIS A 164 2.64 4.50 21.74
CA HIS A 164 2.32 3.14 21.28
C HIS A 164 1.58 3.13 19.94
N SER A 165 1.23 4.30 19.40
CA SER A 165 0.58 4.41 18.09
C SER A 165 1.62 4.62 17.01
N VAL A 166 1.42 4.01 15.84
CA VAL A 166 2.38 4.08 14.74
C VAL A 166 1.89 5.04 13.65
N GLY A 167 2.79 5.92 13.23
CA GLY A 167 2.66 6.74 12.03
C GLY A 167 3.70 6.37 10.99
N LEU A 168 3.49 6.86 9.76
CA LEU A 168 4.44 6.79 8.66
C LEU A 168 4.66 8.19 8.09
N VAL A 169 5.92 8.62 8.03
CA VAL A 169 6.32 9.80 7.27
C VAL A 169 6.64 9.39 5.84
N VAL A 170 5.98 10.03 4.88
CA VAL A 170 6.27 9.90 3.44
C VAL A 170 6.78 11.22 2.91
N ALA A 171 7.94 11.22 2.24
CA ALA A 171 8.47 12.42 1.61
C ALA A 171 7.70 12.74 0.32
N THR A 172 7.03 13.89 0.28
CA THR A 172 6.29 14.35 -0.91
C THR A 172 7.14 15.25 -1.80
N LYS A 173 8.24 15.82 -1.28
CA LYS A 173 9.22 16.59 -2.08
C LYS A 173 10.63 16.06 -1.87
N ALA A 174 11.44 16.07 -2.93
CA ALA A 174 12.81 15.55 -2.93
C ALA A 174 13.71 16.21 -1.86
N SER A 175 13.44 17.47 -1.50
CA SER A 175 14.16 18.22 -0.47
C SER A 175 14.22 17.55 0.91
N ARG A 176 13.33 16.58 1.19
CA ARG A 176 13.30 15.91 2.50
C ARG A 176 14.40 14.85 2.66
N GLY A 177 14.97 14.34 1.57
CA GLY A 177 16.01 13.31 1.62
C GLY A 177 15.55 12.04 2.35
N SER A 178 16.37 11.55 3.28
CA SER A 178 16.15 10.31 4.04
C SER A 178 15.30 10.46 5.30
N LEU A 179 14.70 11.62 5.56
CA LEU A 179 13.88 11.87 6.75
C LEU A 179 12.45 11.31 6.59
N HIS A 180 12.34 10.01 6.37
CA HIS A 180 11.08 9.31 6.16
C HIS A 180 11.11 7.93 6.83
N GLY A 181 9.94 7.32 7.01
CA GLY A 181 9.81 6.02 7.67
C GLY A 181 8.76 6.02 8.77
N MET A 182 8.62 4.87 9.43
CA MET A 182 7.68 4.64 10.51
C MET A 182 8.18 5.27 11.80
N PHE A 183 7.25 5.72 12.64
CA PHE A 183 7.56 6.31 13.94
C PHE A 183 6.45 6.00 14.94
N ASN A 184 6.77 5.98 16.23
CA ASN A 184 5.78 5.84 17.28
C ASN A 184 5.46 7.19 17.93
N HIS A 185 4.19 7.41 18.26
CA HIS A 185 3.71 8.63 18.88
C HIS A 185 2.52 8.36 19.81
N ALA A 186 2.17 9.34 20.65
CA ALA A 186 0.92 9.35 21.40
C ALA A 186 -0.30 9.38 20.44
N PRO A 187 -1.38 8.62 20.73
CA PRO A 187 -2.55 8.49 19.85
C PRO A 187 -3.34 9.79 19.63
N ASN A 188 -3.22 10.75 20.55
CA ASN A 188 -3.91 12.04 20.51
C ASN A 188 -3.16 13.10 19.68
N HIS A 189 -2.06 12.74 19.01
CA HIS A 189 -1.32 13.67 18.18
C HIS A 189 -2.13 14.11 16.94
N PRO A 190 -2.38 15.41 16.73
CA PRO A 190 -3.44 15.86 15.81
C PRO A 190 -2.97 16.13 14.38
N TYR A 191 -1.77 15.71 13.96
CA TYR A 191 -1.18 16.16 12.69
C TYR A 191 -1.13 15.11 11.56
N LEU A 192 -1.48 13.87 11.86
CA LEU A 192 -1.42 12.77 10.90
C LEU A 192 -2.76 12.59 10.17
N VAL A 193 -2.70 12.17 8.92
CA VAL A 193 -3.87 11.96 8.07
C VAL A 193 -4.24 10.48 8.00
N PRO A 194 -5.52 10.14 7.81
CA PRO A 194 -5.96 8.75 7.71
C PRO A 194 -5.63 8.17 6.33
N LEU A 195 -4.94 7.05 6.29
CA LEU A 195 -4.88 6.18 5.11
C LEU A 195 -5.73 4.94 5.37
N CYS A 196 -6.77 4.77 4.56
CA CYS A 196 -7.81 3.78 4.80
C CYS A 196 -7.72 2.60 3.83
N SER A 197 -8.16 1.44 4.29
CA SER A 197 -8.22 0.19 3.53
C SER A 197 -9.65 -0.32 3.45
N PHE A 198 -10.13 -0.56 2.22
CA PHE A 198 -11.49 -0.98 1.88
C PHE A 198 -11.48 -2.35 1.21
N THR A 199 -12.46 -3.20 1.49
CA THR A 199 -12.67 -4.45 0.74
C THR A 199 -13.17 -4.13 -0.68
N ILE A 200 -12.72 -4.86 -1.70
CA ILE A 200 -13.15 -4.72 -3.10
C ILE A 200 -13.59 -6.03 -3.75
#